data_AF-A0A2V6FSJ4-F1
#
_entry.id   AF-A0A2V6FSJ4-F1
#
_cell.length_a   1.000
_cell.length_b   1.000
_cell.length_c   1.000
_cell.angle_alpha   90.00
_cell.angle_beta   90.00
_cell.angle_gamma   90.00
#
_symmetry.space_group_name_H-M   'P 1'
#
loop_
_entity.id
_entity.type
_entity.pdbx_description
1 polymer ?
#
loop_
_entity_poly.entity_id
_entity_poly.type
_entity_poly.pdbx_seq_one_letter_code
_entity_poly.pdbx_strand_id
1 'polypeptide(L)'
;MAQEMTLAKRLGRTCHVSPLRMKLIRLWQRDPGSAEVLEHWLVDIANSRGTRIVTREELVNGPDLNELTNEELVIGLLLPNRDRPQMLCLAAQLISRKAVDLGELIWLATRERIGFILAELARQACKVELDHPLWRQIDERFATEKPAASPLAHYTPLAQPVMKNGRVNVERWVVVS
;
A
#
# COMPACT_ATOMS: atom_id res chain seq x y z
N MET A 1 -9.46 39.15 0.10
CA MET A 1 -9.09 38.01 -0.76
C MET A 1 -10.22 37.01 -0.73
N ALA A 2 -10.90 36.77 -1.85
CA ALA A 2 -11.97 35.78 -1.93
C ALA A 2 -11.37 34.38 -1.75
N GLN A 3 -11.87 33.64 -0.75
CA GLN A 3 -11.42 32.28 -0.47
C GLN A 3 -11.93 31.36 -1.61
N GLU A 4 -11.04 30.88 -2.48
CA GLU A 4 -11.41 29.98 -3.58
C GLU A 4 -12.13 28.74 -3.04
N MET A 5 -13.38 28.54 -3.47
CA MET A 5 -14.13 27.34 -3.12
C MET A 5 -13.56 26.14 -3.87
N THR A 6 -13.12 25.11 -3.13
CA THR A 6 -12.63 23.86 -3.73
C THR A 6 -13.69 23.21 -4.61
N LEU A 7 -13.29 22.48 -5.64
CA LEU A 7 -14.20 21.77 -6.55
C LEU A 7 -15.21 20.89 -5.78
N ALA A 8 -14.76 20.24 -4.71
CA ALA A 8 -15.64 19.46 -3.83
C ALA A 8 -16.74 20.32 -3.18
N LYS A 9 -16.39 21.49 -2.63
CA LYS A 9 -17.38 22.45 -2.09
C LYS A 9 -18.33 22.96 -3.17
N ARG A 10 -17.83 23.24 -4.38
CA ARG A 10 -18.65 23.65 -5.53
C ARG A 10 -19.63 22.56 -5.98
N LEU A 11 -19.28 21.29 -5.76
CA LEU A 11 -20.11 20.13 -6.09
C LEU A 11 -20.97 19.63 -4.92
N GLY A 12 -21.04 20.38 -3.80
CA GLY A 12 -21.78 19.96 -2.60
C GLY A 12 -21.22 18.69 -1.94
N ARG A 13 -19.96 18.34 -2.22
CA ARG A 13 -19.29 17.15 -1.69
C ARG A 13 -18.26 17.52 -0.64
N THR A 14 -18.19 16.72 0.42
CA THR A 14 -17.07 16.77 1.37
C THR A 14 -15.88 16.03 0.75
N CYS A 15 -14.78 16.76 0.54
CA CYS A 15 -13.49 16.13 0.21
C CYS A 15 -13.08 15.27 1.41
N HIS A 16 -12.65 14.03 1.18
CA HIS A 16 -12.07 13.22 2.26
C HIS A 16 -10.79 13.90 2.71
N VAL A 17 -10.77 14.37 3.95
CA VAL A 17 -9.55 14.86 4.58
C VAL A 17 -8.93 13.67 5.28
N SER A 18 -7.83 13.16 4.73
CA SER A 18 -7.10 12.02 5.29
C SER A 18 -6.24 12.47 6.47
N PRO A 19 -6.61 12.16 7.74
CA PRO A 19 -5.79 12.51 8.89
C PRO A 19 -4.45 11.77 8.83
N LEU A 20 -4.42 10.55 8.28
CA LEU A 20 -3.18 9.83 8.05
C LEU A 20 -2.28 10.58 7.07
N ARG A 21 -2.80 11.06 5.93
CA ARG A 21 -1.98 11.87 5.00
C ARG A 21 -1.38 13.09 5.69
N MET A 22 -2.13 13.76 6.56
CA MET A 22 -1.61 14.90 7.34
C MET A 22 -0.50 14.47 8.30
N LYS A 23 -0.66 13.33 8.99
CA LYS A 23 0.38 12.74 9.85
C LYS A 23 1.64 12.44 9.03
N LEU A 24 1.50 11.76 7.89
CA LEU A 24 2.60 11.40 7.00
C LEU A 24 3.36 12.63 6.47
N ILE A 25 2.64 13.69 6.08
CA ILE A 25 3.26 14.95 5.66
C ILE A 25 4.09 15.56 6.80
N ARG A 26 3.59 15.56 8.04
CA ARG A 26 4.33 16.10 9.19
C ARG A 26 5.59 15.29 9.49
N LEU A 27 5.50 13.97 9.43
CA LEU A 27 6.65 13.08 9.63
C LEU A 27 7.71 13.30 8.53
N TRP A 28 7.29 13.34 7.27
CA TRP A 28 8.16 13.63 6.13
C TRP A 28 8.83 15.01 6.26
N GLN A 29 8.09 16.05 6.64
CA GLN A 29 8.65 17.40 6.83
C GLN A 29 9.67 17.47 7.97
N ARG A 30 9.56 16.58 8.97
CA ARG A 30 10.49 16.52 10.10
C ARG A 30 11.81 15.88 9.70
N ASP A 31 11.76 14.80 8.92
CA ASP A 31 12.93 14.08 8.46
C ASP A 31 12.73 13.55 7.03
N PRO A 32 12.92 14.40 6.01
CA PRO A 32 12.67 14.03 4.63
C PRO A 32 13.77 13.14 4.03
N GLY A 33 14.95 13.06 4.66
CA GLY A 33 16.14 12.50 4.01
C GLY A 33 16.39 13.18 2.66
N SER A 34 16.57 12.37 1.61
CA SER A 34 16.70 12.84 0.21
C SER A 34 15.41 12.79 -0.59
N ALA A 35 14.26 12.54 0.05
CA ALA A 35 12.99 12.50 -0.63
C ALA A 35 12.42 13.90 -0.87
N GLU A 36 12.37 14.31 -2.14
CA GLU A 36 11.77 15.59 -2.57
C GLU A 36 10.24 15.62 -2.45
N VAL A 37 9.61 14.45 -2.40
CA VAL A 37 8.15 14.29 -2.30
C VAL A 37 7.80 13.17 -1.31
N LEU A 38 6.61 13.27 -0.71
CA LEU A 38 6.14 12.30 0.28
C LEU A 38 6.19 10.85 -0.24
N GLU A 39 5.86 10.62 -1.50
CA GLU A 39 5.84 9.28 -2.07
C GLU A 39 7.22 8.64 -2.14
N HIS A 40 8.24 9.42 -2.49
CA HIS A 40 9.64 8.98 -2.46
C HIS A 40 10.05 8.63 -1.02
N TRP A 41 9.62 9.45 -0.06
CA TRP A 41 9.87 9.19 1.35
C TRP A 41 9.20 7.90 1.83
N LEU A 42 7.94 7.66 1.45
CA LEU A 42 7.23 6.41 1.77
C LEU A 42 7.92 5.16 1.17
N VAL A 43 8.49 5.28 -0.03
CA VAL A 43 9.32 4.22 -0.63
C VAL A 43 10.55 3.95 0.22
N ASP A 44 11.26 4.99 0.67
CA ASP A 44 12.44 4.85 1.52
C ASP A 44 12.09 4.20 2.86
N ILE A 45 10.95 4.57 3.46
CA ILE A 45 10.49 3.95 4.70
C ILE A 45 10.12 2.49 4.48
N ALA A 46 9.41 2.15 3.40
CA ALA A 46 9.11 0.75 3.07
C ALA A 46 10.41 -0.07 2.91
N ASN A 47 11.40 0.52 2.23
CA ASN A 47 12.71 -0.10 2.08
C ASN A 47 13.44 -0.25 3.43
N SER A 48 13.38 0.71 4.34
CA SER A 48 13.95 0.53 5.69
C SER A 48 13.22 -0.58 6.49
N ARG A 49 11.93 -0.81 6.22
CA ARG A 49 11.14 -1.96 6.75
C ARG A 49 11.38 -3.29 6.02
N GLY A 50 12.27 -3.30 5.02
CA GLY A 50 12.75 -4.52 4.38
C GLY A 50 12.08 -4.89 3.05
N THR A 51 11.19 -4.05 2.50
CA THR A 51 10.70 -4.26 1.12
C THR A 51 11.82 -4.00 0.11
N ARG A 52 11.83 -4.73 -1.00
CA ARG A 52 12.92 -4.62 -1.99
C ARG A 52 12.43 -4.61 -3.44
N ILE A 53 11.12 -4.65 -3.67
CA ILE A 53 10.56 -4.66 -5.02
C ILE A 53 10.85 -3.37 -5.81
N VAL A 54 10.95 -2.24 -5.11
CA VAL A 54 11.34 -0.94 -5.66
C VAL A 54 12.29 -0.28 -4.68
N THR A 55 13.55 -0.15 -5.06
CA THR A 55 14.61 0.41 -4.20
C THR A 55 15.03 1.80 -4.65
N ARG A 56 15.31 2.68 -3.68
CA ARG A 56 16.08 3.90 -3.87
C ARG A 56 17.44 3.73 -3.18
N GLU A 57 18.48 4.36 -3.73
CA GLU A 57 19.88 4.09 -3.36
C GLU A 57 20.23 4.52 -1.93
N GLU A 58 19.51 5.51 -1.39
CA GLU A 58 19.77 6.04 -0.06
C GLU A 58 18.80 5.45 0.97
N LEU A 59 19.37 4.77 1.97
CA LEU A 59 18.62 4.25 3.11
C LEU A 59 18.36 5.40 4.10
N VAL A 60 17.09 5.74 4.29
CA VAL A 60 16.66 6.68 5.32
C VAL A 60 16.45 5.91 6.64
N ASN A 61 16.94 6.47 7.75
CA ASN A 61 16.55 6.04 9.09
C ASN A 61 15.11 6.51 9.33
N GLY A 62 14.15 5.70 8.92
CA GLY A 62 12.73 6.02 9.03
C GLY A 62 12.26 6.20 10.48
N PRO A 63 11.06 6.77 10.68
CA PRO A 63 10.41 6.81 11.99
C PRO A 63 10.33 5.42 12.62
N ASP A 64 10.33 5.35 13.95
CA ASP A 64 10.16 4.08 14.65
C ASP A 64 8.73 3.52 14.45
N LEU A 65 8.48 2.29 14.92
CA LEU A 65 7.16 1.67 14.78
C LEU A 65 6.08 2.32 15.65
N ASN A 66 6.47 3.09 16.69
CA ASN A 66 5.53 3.80 17.55
C ASN A 66 5.04 5.08 16.88
N GLU A 67 5.88 5.71 16.06
CA GLU A 67 5.58 6.93 15.32
C GLU A 67 4.87 6.63 14.00
N LEU A 68 5.26 5.56 13.30
CA LEU A 68 4.62 5.11 12.06
C LEU A 68 4.57 3.58 11.99
N THR A 69 3.36 3.05 12.18
CA THR A 69 3.13 1.61 12.12
C THR A 69 3.20 1.10 10.69
N ASN A 70 3.33 -0.22 10.51
CA ASN A 70 3.36 -0.82 9.19
C ASN A 70 1.99 -0.71 8.49
N GLU A 71 0.89 -0.72 9.23
CA GLU A 71 -0.46 -0.52 8.69
C GLU A 71 -0.61 0.90 8.16
N GLU A 72 -0.20 1.90 8.95
CA GLU A 72 -0.19 3.30 8.51
C GLU A 72 0.70 3.50 7.29
N LEU A 73 1.85 2.83 7.21
CA LEU A 73 2.72 2.84 6.03
C LEU A 73 2.02 2.21 4.81
N VAL A 74 1.38 1.05 4.97
CA VAL A 74 0.61 0.39 3.90
C VAL A 74 -0.49 1.32 3.40
N ILE A 75 -1.33 1.84 4.28
CA ILE A 75 -2.41 2.77 3.90
C ILE A 75 -1.82 4.03 3.27
N GLY A 76 -0.71 4.54 3.82
CA GLY A 76 0.07 5.64 3.26
C GLY A 76 0.54 5.42 1.83
N LEU A 77 0.98 4.20 1.50
CA LEU A 77 1.39 3.81 0.15
C LEU A 77 0.20 3.68 -0.82
N LEU A 78 -1.00 3.38 -0.30
CA LEU A 78 -2.22 3.22 -1.09
C LEU A 78 -3.00 4.53 -1.29
N LEU A 79 -2.76 5.55 -0.46
CA LEU A 79 -3.40 6.86 -0.56
C LEU A 79 -3.10 7.62 -1.87
N PRO A 80 -1.85 7.62 -2.41
CA PRO A 80 -1.50 8.34 -3.64
C PRO A 80 -1.99 7.64 -4.91
N ASN A 81 -3.31 7.50 -5.04
CA ASN A 81 -4.05 7.09 -6.25
C ASN A 81 -3.64 5.76 -6.94
N ARG A 82 -4.52 5.38 -7.86
CA ARG A 82 -4.60 4.11 -8.59
C ARG A 82 -3.48 3.87 -9.61
N ASP A 83 -2.73 4.91 -9.98
CA ASP A 83 -1.83 4.89 -11.15
C ASP A 83 -0.35 4.76 -10.77
N ARG A 84 -0.05 4.33 -9.53
CA ARG A 84 1.33 4.12 -9.05
C ARG A 84 1.58 2.64 -8.73
N PRO A 85 1.83 1.79 -9.76
CA PRO A 85 1.98 0.36 -9.57
C PRO A 85 3.11 0.00 -8.60
N GLN A 86 4.19 0.78 -8.59
CA GLN A 86 5.32 0.62 -7.67
C GLN A 86 4.90 0.70 -6.19
N MET A 87 4.05 1.67 -5.83
CA MET A 87 3.58 1.85 -4.45
C MET A 87 2.60 0.75 -4.05
N LEU A 88 1.72 0.34 -4.97
CA LEU A 88 0.83 -0.80 -4.79
C LEU A 88 1.62 -2.09 -4.51
N CYS A 89 2.74 -2.30 -5.21
CA CYS A 89 3.61 -3.44 -5.01
C CYS A 89 4.31 -3.43 -3.65
N LEU A 90 4.80 -2.28 -3.20
CA LEU A 90 5.40 -2.13 -1.87
C LEU A 90 4.39 -2.43 -0.75
N ALA A 91 3.18 -1.87 -0.87
CA ALA A 91 2.10 -2.14 0.07
C ALA A 91 1.75 -3.63 0.12
N ALA A 92 1.63 -4.27 -1.05
CA ALA A 92 1.37 -5.70 -1.13
C ALA A 92 2.51 -6.53 -0.53
N GLN A 93 3.77 -6.17 -0.76
CA GLN A 93 4.90 -6.86 -0.16
C GLN A 93 4.88 -6.79 1.38
N LEU A 94 4.57 -5.61 1.97
CA LEU A 94 4.43 -5.46 3.42
C LEU A 94 3.33 -6.38 3.99
N ILE A 95 2.19 -6.50 3.30
CA ILE A 95 1.10 -7.38 3.70
C ILE A 95 1.51 -8.86 3.59
N SER A 96 2.10 -9.27 2.47
CA SER A 96 2.54 -10.65 2.23
C SER A 96 3.59 -11.14 3.23
N ARG A 97 4.44 -10.24 3.73
CA ARG A 97 5.42 -10.52 4.79
C ARG A 97 4.81 -10.75 6.16
N LYS A 98 3.51 -10.54 6.32
CA LYS A 98 2.81 -10.55 7.62
C LYS A 98 3.42 -9.57 8.61
N ALA A 99 3.91 -8.44 8.10
CA ALA A 99 4.46 -7.37 8.92
C ALA A 99 3.38 -6.45 9.50
N VAL A 100 2.10 -6.79 9.33
CA VAL A 100 0.94 -5.96 9.68
C VAL A 100 -0.04 -6.70 10.58
N ASP A 101 -0.66 -5.97 11.50
CA ASP A 101 -1.89 -6.35 12.18
C ASP A 101 -3.10 -6.14 11.26
N LEU A 102 -3.85 -7.21 11.03
CA LEU A 102 -4.97 -7.20 10.09
C LEU A 102 -6.14 -6.33 10.58
N GLY A 103 -6.41 -6.33 11.89
CA GLY A 103 -7.52 -5.59 12.48
C GLY A 103 -7.32 -4.08 12.31
N GLU A 104 -6.14 -3.61 12.66
CA GLU A 104 -5.73 -2.21 12.51
C GLU A 104 -5.67 -1.80 11.03
N LEU A 105 -5.16 -2.66 10.15
CA LEU A 105 -5.14 -2.41 8.71
C LEU A 105 -6.56 -2.21 8.13
N ILE A 106 -7.51 -3.08 8.49
CA ILE A 106 -8.91 -2.99 8.05
C ILE A 106 -9.56 -1.71 8.60
N TRP A 107 -9.30 -1.39 9.87
CA TRP A 107 -9.85 -0.21 10.51
C TRP A 107 -9.35 1.07 9.84
N LEU A 108 -8.03 1.20 9.62
CA LEU A 108 -7.44 2.34 8.91
C LEU A 108 -7.94 2.44 7.48
N ALA A 109 -8.02 1.34 6.72
CA ALA A 109 -8.50 1.34 5.35
C ALA A 109 -9.95 1.82 5.22
N THR A 110 -10.79 1.44 6.20
CA THR A 110 -12.18 1.89 6.27
C THR A 110 -12.24 3.38 6.58
N ARG A 111 -11.47 3.83 7.58
CA ARG A 111 -11.40 5.25 7.99
C ARG A 111 -10.88 6.15 6.87
N GLU A 112 -9.90 5.67 6.10
CA GLU A 112 -9.29 6.38 4.97
C GLU A 112 -10.04 6.18 3.65
N ARG A 113 -11.14 5.40 3.65
CA ARG A 113 -12.00 5.13 2.47
C ARG A 113 -11.24 4.50 1.29
N ILE A 114 -10.27 3.64 1.58
CA ILE A 114 -9.46 2.94 0.58
C ILE A 114 -9.68 1.41 0.57
N GLY A 115 -10.73 0.92 1.24
CA GLY A 115 -11.07 -0.51 1.26
C GLY A 115 -11.18 -1.14 -0.12
N PHE A 116 -11.72 -0.42 -1.11
CA PHE A 116 -11.79 -0.89 -2.50
C PHE A 116 -10.42 -1.14 -3.15
N ILE A 117 -9.35 -0.43 -2.75
CA ILE A 117 -7.98 -0.66 -3.25
C ILE A 117 -7.44 -1.96 -2.65
N LEU A 118 -7.60 -2.14 -1.34
CA LEU A 118 -7.22 -3.38 -0.66
C LEU A 118 -7.97 -4.58 -1.23
N ALA A 119 -9.27 -4.44 -1.50
CA ALA A 119 -10.07 -5.48 -2.14
C ALA A 119 -9.51 -5.87 -3.51
N GLU A 120 -9.11 -4.88 -4.32
CA GLU A 120 -8.51 -5.17 -5.62
C GLU A 120 -7.14 -5.85 -5.50
N LEU A 121 -6.28 -5.38 -4.59
CA LEU A 121 -5.00 -6.03 -4.35
C LEU A 121 -5.17 -7.47 -3.86
N ALA A 122 -6.11 -7.70 -2.94
CA ALA A 122 -6.42 -9.04 -2.44
C ALA A 122 -6.91 -9.95 -3.58
N ARG A 123 -7.81 -9.48 -4.45
CA ARG A 123 -8.22 -10.25 -5.64
C ARG A 123 -7.05 -10.62 -6.55
N GLN A 124 -6.09 -9.71 -6.76
CA GLN A 124 -4.92 -10.01 -7.58
C GLN A 124 -3.94 -10.95 -6.87
N ALA A 125 -3.72 -10.77 -5.57
CA ALA A 125 -2.86 -11.63 -4.76
C ALA A 125 -3.41 -13.07 -4.67
N CYS A 126 -4.71 -13.24 -4.47
CA CYS A 126 -5.37 -14.55 -4.40
C CYS A 126 -5.35 -15.32 -5.74
N LYS A 127 -5.13 -14.66 -6.88
CA LYS A 127 -4.86 -15.34 -8.17
C LYS A 127 -3.48 -16.00 -8.20
N VAL A 128 -2.53 -15.43 -7.46
CA VAL A 128 -1.14 -15.92 -7.38
C VAL A 128 -1.03 -16.98 -6.30
N GLU A 129 -1.55 -16.69 -5.11
CA GLU A 129 -1.46 -17.57 -3.94
C GLU A 129 -2.80 -17.59 -3.19
N LEU A 130 -3.66 -18.54 -3.58
CA LEU A 130 -5.03 -18.67 -3.08
C LEU A 130 -5.12 -18.90 -1.56
N ASP A 131 -4.14 -19.59 -0.99
CA ASP A 131 -4.14 -19.99 0.42
C ASP A 131 -3.35 -19.03 1.32
N HIS A 132 -2.96 -17.84 0.82
CA HIS A 132 -2.29 -16.86 1.65
C HIS A 132 -3.26 -16.29 2.71
N PRO A 133 -3.03 -16.55 4.02
CA PRO A 133 -4.05 -16.39 5.05
C PRO A 133 -4.49 -14.94 5.26
N LEU A 134 -3.58 -13.97 5.13
CA LEU A 134 -3.94 -12.55 5.25
C LEU A 134 -4.70 -12.05 4.03
N TRP A 135 -4.32 -12.47 2.83
CA TRP A 135 -4.95 -11.98 1.60
C TRP A 135 -6.38 -12.49 1.48
N ARG A 136 -6.60 -13.76 1.87
CA ARG A 136 -7.94 -14.35 1.94
C ARG A 136 -8.85 -13.59 2.90
N GLN A 137 -8.37 -13.27 4.10
CA GLN A 137 -9.17 -12.52 5.07
C GLN A 137 -9.47 -11.08 4.61
N ILE A 138 -8.54 -10.43 3.91
CA ILE A 138 -8.78 -9.11 3.30
C ILE A 138 -9.84 -9.22 2.21
N ASP A 139 -9.75 -10.22 1.32
CA ASP A 139 -10.73 -10.47 0.25
C ASP A 139 -12.13 -10.72 0.82
N GLU A 140 -12.24 -11.60 1.83
CA GLU A 140 -13.49 -11.89 2.54
C GLU A 140 -14.07 -10.63 3.20
N ARG A 141 -13.23 -9.84 3.88
CA ARG A 141 -13.66 -8.62 4.58
C ARG A 141 -14.24 -7.55 3.65
N PHE A 142 -13.70 -7.46 2.44
CA PHE A 142 -14.10 -6.48 1.43
C PHE A 142 -14.80 -7.11 0.22
N ALA A 143 -15.40 -8.29 0.38
CA ALA A 143 -16.05 -9.04 -0.70
C ALA A 143 -17.20 -8.26 -1.37
N THR A 144 -17.82 -7.31 -0.67
CA THR A 144 -18.88 -6.45 -1.21
C THR A 144 -18.36 -5.29 -2.06
N GLU A 145 -17.05 -5.02 -2.05
CA GLU A 145 -16.45 -3.96 -2.86
C GLU A 145 -16.48 -4.35 -4.33
N LYS A 146 -17.02 -3.47 -5.17
CA LYS A 146 -17.11 -3.71 -6.60
C LYS A 146 -15.70 -3.81 -7.20
N PRO A 147 -15.45 -4.80 -8.08
CA PRO A 147 -14.21 -4.85 -8.84
C PRO A 147 -13.96 -3.55 -9.60
N ALA A 148 -12.69 -3.17 -9.72
CA ALA A 148 -12.34 -2.07 -10.60
C ALA A 148 -12.65 -2.44 -12.06
N ALA A 149 -13.05 -1.46 -12.87
CA ALA A 149 -13.32 -1.68 -14.29
C ALA A 149 -12.07 -2.19 -15.05
N SER A 150 -10.89 -1.87 -14.54
CA SER A 150 -9.60 -2.42 -14.94
C SER A 150 -8.76 -2.66 -13.68
N PRO A 151 -7.91 -3.71 -13.63
CA PRO A 151 -7.03 -3.97 -12.48
C PRO A 151 -6.15 -2.77 -12.14
N LEU A 152 -6.06 -2.44 -10.84
CA LEU A 152 -5.18 -1.35 -10.35
C LEU A 152 -3.69 -1.70 -10.49
N ALA A 153 -3.37 -2.98 -10.35
CA ALA A 153 -2.09 -3.55 -10.70
C ALA A 153 -2.35 -4.89 -11.41
N HIS A 154 -1.57 -5.19 -12.45
CA HIS A 154 -1.50 -6.56 -12.94
C HIS A 154 -0.93 -7.45 -11.82
N TYR A 155 -1.24 -8.74 -11.79
CA TYR A 155 -0.76 -9.63 -10.72
C TYR A 155 0.75 -9.94 -10.86
N THR A 156 1.33 -9.79 -12.05
CA THR A 156 2.73 -10.16 -12.33
C THR A 156 3.76 -9.48 -11.41
N PRO A 157 3.68 -8.16 -11.12
CA PRO A 157 4.58 -7.53 -10.16
C PRO A 157 4.38 -8.00 -8.72
N LEU A 158 3.23 -8.58 -8.39
CA LEU A 158 2.95 -9.14 -7.07
C LEU A 158 3.44 -10.58 -6.91
N ALA A 159 3.91 -11.20 -7.99
CA ALA A 159 4.25 -12.61 -8.04
C ALA A 159 5.77 -12.83 -8.20
N GLN A 160 6.30 -13.83 -7.50
CA GLN A 160 7.64 -14.35 -7.74
C GLN A 160 7.59 -15.86 -7.96
N PRO A 161 8.42 -16.41 -8.86
CA PRO A 161 8.46 -17.84 -9.10
C PRO A 161 9.08 -18.56 -7.91
N VAL A 162 8.56 -19.74 -7.57
CA VAL A 162 9.16 -20.58 -6.53
C VAL A 162 10.42 -21.24 -7.10
N MET A 163 11.58 -21.00 -6.49
CA MET A 163 12.83 -21.62 -6.91
C MET A 163 12.80 -23.13 -6.61
N LYS A 164 13.18 -23.97 -7.57
CA LYS A 164 13.37 -25.43 -7.38
C LYS A 164 14.83 -25.75 -7.69
N ASN A 165 15.57 -26.24 -6.70
CA ASN A 165 17.00 -26.57 -6.82
C ASN A 165 17.86 -25.41 -7.37
N GLY A 166 17.60 -24.17 -6.90
CA GLY A 166 18.34 -22.99 -7.33
C GLY A 166 18.03 -22.48 -8.74
N ARG A 167 17.06 -23.10 -9.43
CA ARG A 167 16.58 -22.64 -10.74
C ARG A 167 15.17 -22.07 -10.63
N VAL A 168 14.88 -21.09 -11.47
CA VAL A 168 13.53 -20.55 -11.63
C VAL A 168 12.63 -21.68 -12.12
N ASN A 169 11.65 -22.03 -11.30
CA ASN A 169 10.63 -23.00 -11.67
C ASN A 169 9.30 -22.26 -11.84
N VAL A 170 8.79 -22.24 -13.07
CA VAL A 170 7.53 -21.58 -13.42
C VAL A 170 6.30 -22.43 -13.08
N GLU A 171 6.48 -23.64 -12.54
CA GLU A 171 5.39 -24.52 -12.08
C GLU A 171 4.54 -23.88 -10.97
N ARG A 172 5.13 -22.96 -10.17
CA ARG A 172 4.43 -22.31 -9.07
C ARG A 172 4.90 -20.87 -8.85
N TRP A 173 3.95 -20.00 -8.53
CA TRP A 173 4.17 -18.62 -8.16
C TRP A 173 3.66 -18.40 -6.73
N VAL A 174 4.28 -17.47 -6.02
CA VAL A 174 3.87 -17.02 -4.69
C VAL A 174 3.86 -15.50 -4.66
N VAL A 175 3.14 -14.91 -3.70
CA VAL A 175 3.20 -13.46 -3.55
C VAL A 175 4.58 -13.01 -3.08
N VAL A 176 5.05 -11.86 -3.56
CA VAL A 176 6.33 -11.28 -3.14
C VAL A 176 6.26 -10.97 -1.65
N SER A 177 7.21 -11.50 -0.88
CA SER A 177 7.41 -11.27 0.56
C SER A 177 8.84 -10.81 0.82
#